data_AF-A0A3M8S775-F1
#
_entry.id   AF-A0A3M8S775-F1
#
_cell.length_a   1.000
_cell.length_b   1.000
_cell.length_c   1.000
_cell.angle_alpha   90.00
_cell.angle_beta   90.00
_cell.angle_gamma   90.00
#
_symmetry.space_group_name_H-M   'P 1'
#
loop_
_entity.id
_entity.type
_entity.pdbx_description
1 polymer ?
#
loop_
_entity_poly.entity_id
_entity_poly.type
_entity_poly.pdbx_seq_one_letter_code
_entity_poly.pdbx_strand_id
1 'polypeptide(L)'
;MRRLFSLILLMICTVPVWADNLDQLYKAAGWPDQRAHFNDALTAAQERYRNSLPPAVYQALVNNSNQRFQAQAVDRRAQAQLRATLANPAPALAFFRS
;
A
#
# COMPACT_ATOMS: atom_id res chain seq x y z
N MET A 1 39.54 15.54 10.67
CA MET A 1 38.71 14.92 9.63
C MET A 1 37.64 13.96 10.17
N ARG A 2 37.95 12.97 11.02
CA ARG A 2 36.95 11.99 11.54
C ARG A 2 35.77 12.62 12.31
N ARG A 3 36.02 13.67 13.12
CA ARG A 3 34.99 14.34 13.93
C ARG A 3 34.00 15.17 13.10
N LEU A 4 34.46 15.78 12.00
CA LEU A 4 33.58 16.51 11.08
C LEU A 4 32.64 15.53 10.34
N PHE A 5 33.16 14.37 9.93
CA PHE A 5 32.37 13.35 9.26
C PHE A 5 31.26 12.81 10.18
N SER A 6 31.54 12.62 11.47
CA SER A 6 30.55 12.21 12.47
C SER A 6 29.46 13.27 12.71
N LEU A 7 29.82 14.56 12.69
CA LEU A 7 28.86 15.67 12.84
C LEU A 7 27.93 15.81 11.63
N ILE A 8 28.46 15.61 10.43
CA ILE A 8 27.67 15.61 9.18
C ILE A 8 26.71 14.41 9.16
N LEU A 9 27.16 13.22 9.57
CA LEU A 9 26.31 12.02 9.63
C LEU A 9 25.16 12.17 10.65
N LEU A 10 25.42 12.80 11.81
CA LEU A 10 24.39 13.04 12.83
C LEU A 10 23.33 14.06 12.39
N MET A 11 23.71 15.05 11.56
CA MET A 11 22.80 16.04 10.98
C MET A 11 21.86 15.47 9.91
N ILE A 12 22.26 14.38 9.22
CA ILE A 12 21.39 13.73 8.23
C ILE A 12 20.32 12.84 8.92
N CYS A 13 20.56 12.40 10.16
CA CYS A 13 19.60 11.60 10.94
C CYS A 13 18.47 12.41 11.61
N THR A 14 18.42 13.73 11.47
CA THR A 14 17.33 14.56 12.01
C THR A 14 16.20 14.79 11.01
N VAL A 15 16.21 14.11 9.85
CA VAL A 15 15.02 14.09 8.98
C VAL A 15 13.83 13.62 9.80
N PRO A 16 12.76 14.42 9.86
CA PRO A 16 11.70 14.14 10.78
C PRO A 16 11.01 12.84 10.35
N VAL A 17 10.58 12.05 11.33
CA VAL A 17 9.92 10.74 11.19
C VAL A 17 8.49 10.89 10.61
N TRP A 18 8.39 11.40 9.38
CA TRP A 18 7.09 11.59 8.70
C TRP A 18 6.63 10.31 8.01
N ALA A 19 7.58 9.42 7.71
CA ALA A 19 7.31 8.11 7.12
C ALA A 19 6.45 7.23 8.03
N ASP A 20 6.65 7.30 9.35
CA ASP A 20 5.89 6.48 10.30
C ASP A 20 4.43 6.92 10.38
N ASN A 21 4.12 8.21 10.31
CA ASN A 21 2.74 8.67 10.44
C ASN A 21 1.87 8.30 9.21
N LEU A 22 2.45 8.25 8.02
CA LEU A 22 1.72 7.82 6.81
C LEU A 22 1.48 6.31 6.79
N ASP A 23 2.45 5.50 7.25
CA ASP A 23 2.25 4.05 7.39
C ASP A 23 1.24 3.73 8.51
N GLN A 24 1.31 4.46 9.63
CA GLN A 24 0.32 4.37 10.70
C GLN A 24 -1.06 4.79 10.22
N LEU A 25 -1.18 5.86 9.42
CA LEU A 25 -2.45 6.28 8.83
C LEU A 25 -3.00 5.22 7.87
N TYR A 26 -2.15 4.64 7.02
CA TYR A 26 -2.54 3.56 6.13
C TYR A 26 -3.17 2.39 6.91
N LYS A 27 -2.55 1.99 8.03
CA LYS A 27 -3.05 0.93 8.89
C LYS A 27 -4.32 1.34 9.66
N ALA A 28 -4.31 2.51 10.31
CA ALA A 28 -5.42 2.99 11.13
C ALA A 28 -6.70 3.23 10.31
N ALA A 29 -6.57 3.64 9.05
CA ALA A 29 -7.70 3.81 8.14
C ALA A 29 -8.25 2.48 7.57
N GLY A 30 -7.73 1.32 7.98
CA GLY A 30 -8.26 0.01 7.61
C GLY A 30 -7.93 -0.45 6.19
N TRP A 31 -6.96 0.17 5.50
CA TRP A 31 -6.59 -0.22 4.14
C TRP A 31 -6.13 -1.68 3.98
N PRO A 32 -5.36 -2.27 4.93
CA PRO A 32 -5.00 -3.69 4.83
C PRO A 32 -6.22 -4.63 4.77
N ASP A 33 -7.25 -4.34 5.56
CA ASP A 33 -8.49 -5.11 5.60
C ASP A 33 -9.31 -4.89 4.34
N GLN A 34 -9.45 -3.64 3.88
CA GLN A 34 -10.10 -3.35 2.60
C GLN A 34 -9.42 -4.07 1.42
N ARG A 35 -8.09 -4.12 1.39
CA ARG A 35 -7.33 -4.87 0.38
C ARG A 35 -7.58 -6.38 0.50
N ALA A 36 -7.71 -6.92 1.71
CA ALA A 36 -8.05 -8.33 1.91
C ALA A 36 -9.44 -8.63 1.33
N HIS A 37 -10.45 -7.86 1.71
CA HIS A 37 -11.81 -7.97 1.17
C HIS A 37 -11.85 -7.82 -0.35
N PHE A 38 -11.04 -6.91 -0.90
CA PHE A 38 -10.91 -6.76 -2.36
C PHE A 38 -10.35 -8.03 -3.01
N ASN A 39 -9.34 -8.68 -2.43
CA ASN A 39 -8.81 -9.93 -2.97
C ASN A 39 -9.81 -11.09 -2.90
N ASP A 40 -10.61 -11.15 -1.84
CA ASP A 40 -11.71 -12.13 -1.73
C ASP A 40 -12.75 -11.88 -2.84
N ALA A 41 -13.15 -10.62 -3.03
CA ALA A 41 -14.07 -10.24 -4.11
C ALA A 41 -13.46 -10.49 -5.50
N LEU A 42 -12.16 -10.30 -5.67
CA LEU A 42 -11.45 -10.60 -6.92
C LEU A 42 -11.50 -12.10 -7.23
N THR A 43 -11.24 -12.94 -6.23
CA THR A 43 -11.31 -14.40 -6.37
C THR A 43 -12.73 -14.84 -6.74
N ALA A 44 -13.73 -14.33 -6.04
CA ALA A 44 -15.14 -14.60 -6.36
C ALA A 44 -15.51 -14.11 -7.77
N ALA A 45 -14.98 -12.97 -8.22
CA ALA A 45 -15.19 -12.46 -9.56
C ALA A 45 -14.54 -13.36 -10.63
N GLN A 46 -13.31 -13.84 -10.39
CA GLN A 46 -12.65 -14.80 -11.26
C GLN A 46 -13.51 -16.07 -11.40
N GLU A 47 -13.96 -16.67 -10.29
CA GLU A 47 -14.76 -17.90 -10.30
C GLU A 47 -16.06 -17.76 -11.12
N ARG A 48 -16.72 -16.60 -11.08
CA ARG A 48 -17.91 -16.33 -11.91
C ARG A 48 -17.63 -16.45 -13.41
N TYR A 49 -16.40 -16.20 -13.85
CA TYR A 49 -16.01 -16.31 -15.26
C TYR A 49 -15.56 -17.72 -15.66
N ARG A 50 -15.36 -18.63 -14.71
CA ARG A 50 -14.83 -19.98 -14.98
C ARG A 50 -15.66 -20.78 -15.96
N ASN A 51 -16.98 -20.65 -15.88
CA ASN A 51 -17.92 -21.40 -16.72
C ASN A 51 -18.39 -20.64 -17.98
N SER A 52 -18.01 -19.37 -18.11
CA SER A 52 -18.44 -18.51 -19.23
C SER A 52 -17.33 -18.17 -20.22
N LEU A 53 -16.06 -18.35 -19.84
CA LEU A 53 -14.90 -18.07 -20.70
C LEU A 53 -14.25 -19.36 -21.22
N PRO A 54 -13.70 -19.35 -22.46
CA PRO A 54 -12.82 -20.41 -22.93
C PRO A 54 -11.62 -20.59 -21.97
N PRO A 55 -11.11 -21.82 -21.76
CA PRO A 55 -10.10 -22.10 -20.74
C PRO A 55 -8.84 -21.22 -20.82
N ALA A 56 -8.33 -20.96 -22.02
CA ALA A 56 -7.16 -20.11 -22.23
C ALA A 56 -7.43 -18.64 -21.84
N VAL A 57 -8.63 -18.14 -22.12
CA VAL A 57 -9.04 -16.76 -21.80
C VAL A 57 -9.26 -16.61 -20.29
N TYR A 58 -9.91 -17.59 -19.67
CA TYR A 58 -10.06 -17.65 -18.21
C TYR A 58 -8.70 -17.63 -17.51
N GLN A 59 -7.76 -18.48 -17.95
CA GLN A 59 -6.43 -18.54 -17.36
C GLN A 59 -5.67 -17.22 -17.52
N ALA A 60 -5.76 -16.60 -18.70
CA ALA A 60 -5.17 -15.29 -18.93
C ALA A 60 -5.77 -14.22 -18.00
N LEU A 61 -7.09 -14.20 -17.82
CA LEU A 61 -7.79 -13.30 -16.90
C LEU A 61 -7.28 -13.47 -15.46
N VAL A 62 -7.24 -14.71 -14.96
CA VAL A 62 -6.75 -15.03 -13.61
C VAL A 62 -5.31 -14.59 -13.43
N ASN A 63 -4.42 -14.95 -14.36
CA ASN A 63 -3.00 -14.61 -14.28
C ASN A 63 -2.78 -13.09 -14.28
N ASN A 64 -3.39 -12.37 -15.21
CA ASN A 64 -3.23 -10.93 -15.33
C ASN A 64 -3.82 -10.19 -14.12
N SER A 65 -4.99 -10.61 -13.67
CA SER A 65 -5.64 -10.00 -12.51
C SER A 65 -4.84 -10.23 -11.21
N ASN A 66 -4.34 -11.45 -10.97
CA ASN A 66 -3.48 -11.76 -9.82
C ASN A 66 -2.17 -10.96 -9.85
N GLN A 67 -1.54 -10.84 -11.01
CA GLN A 67 -0.34 -10.01 -11.16
C GLN A 67 -0.63 -8.53 -10.86
N ARG A 68 -1.71 -7.98 -11.43
CA ARG A 68 -2.07 -6.57 -11.26
C ARG A 68 -2.43 -6.24 -9.81
N PHE A 69 -3.21 -7.10 -9.18
CA PHE A 69 -3.77 -6.91 -7.85
C PHE A 69 -3.02 -7.65 -6.76
N GLN A 70 -1.77 -8.06 -7.02
CA GLN A 70 -0.91 -8.64 -6.00
C GLN A 70 -0.91 -7.76 -4.75
N ALA A 71 -1.18 -8.36 -3.60
CA ALA A 71 -1.50 -7.63 -2.38
C ALA A 71 -0.41 -6.61 -2.00
N GLN A 72 0.87 -7.01 -2.03
CA GLN A 72 2.01 -6.11 -1.76
C GLN A 72 2.17 -4.99 -2.79
N ALA A 73 1.79 -5.22 -4.05
CA ALA A 73 1.84 -4.19 -5.09
C ALA A 73 0.71 -3.17 -4.90
N VAL A 74 -0.48 -3.61 -4.46
CA VAL A 74 -1.57 -2.72 -4.07
C VAL A 74 -1.15 -1.87 -2.88
N ASP A 75 -0.61 -2.48 -1.82
CA ASP A 75 -0.13 -1.77 -0.63
C ASP A 75 0.89 -0.68 -1.00
N ARG A 76 1.91 -1.03 -1.79
CA ARG A 76 2.95 -0.08 -2.23
C ARG A 76 2.38 1.09 -3.02
N ARG A 77 1.43 0.84 -3.94
CA ARG A 77 0.79 1.91 -4.72
C ARG A 77 -0.04 2.84 -3.84
N ALA A 78 -0.83 2.28 -2.92
CA ALA A 78 -1.64 3.08 -2.01
C ALA A 78 -0.76 3.96 -1.11
N GLN A 79 0.30 3.39 -0.52
CA GLN A 79 1.24 4.17 0.29
C GLN A 79 2.00 5.23 -0.52
N ALA A 80 2.39 4.92 -1.75
CA ALA A 80 3.04 5.90 -2.63
C ALA A 80 2.08 7.06 -2.97
N GLN A 81 0.81 6.76 -3.22
CA GLN A 81 -0.21 7.78 -3.49
C GLN A 81 -0.46 8.66 -2.27
N LEU A 82 -0.54 8.07 -1.07
CA LEU A 82 -0.64 8.82 0.18
C LEU A 82 0.55 9.77 0.36
N ARG A 83 1.78 9.29 0.13
CA ARG A 83 2.98 10.14 0.19
C ARG A 83 2.97 11.27 -0.85
N ALA A 84 2.45 11.01 -2.03
CA ALA A 84 2.42 11.99 -3.12
C ALA A 84 1.35 13.07 -2.93
N THR A 85 0.25 12.76 -2.23
CA THR A 85 -0.94 13.63 -2.18
C THR A 85 -1.26 14.19 -0.81
N LEU A 86 -0.73 13.59 0.26
CA LEU A 86 -1.02 14.00 1.63
C LEU A 86 0.25 14.54 2.30
N ALA A 87 0.44 15.86 2.20
CA ALA A 87 1.59 16.54 2.78
C ALA A 87 1.64 16.43 4.31
N ASN A 88 0.49 16.50 4.99
CA ASN A 88 0.41 16.37 6.46
C ASN A 88 -0.57 15.26 6.87
N PRO A 89 -0.09 14.11 7.37
CA PRO A 89 -0.96 13.01 7.78
C PRO A 89 -1.60 13.20 9.16
N ALA A 90 -1.12 14.14 9.99
CA ALA A 90 -1.47 14.20 11.40
C ALA A 90 -2.98 14.41 11.68
N PRO A 91 -3.71 15.30 10.97
CA PRO A 91 -5.14 15.47 11.21
C PRO A 91 -5.96 14.22 10.87
N ALA A 92 -5.65 13.58 9.74
CA ALA A 92 -6.31 12.34 9.33
C ALA A 92 -5.98 11.21 10.31
N LEU A 93 -4.73 11.10 10.75
CA LEU A 93 -4.30 10.09 11.71
C LEU A 93 -4.99 10.26 13.07
N ALA A 94 -5.19 11.50 13.52
CA ALA A 94 -5.94 11.77 14.74
C ALA A 94 -7.41 11.33 14.60
N PHE A 95 -8.06 11.64 13.46
CA PHE A 95 -9.43 11.24 13.18
C PHE A 95 -9.64 9.71 13.21
N PHE A 96 -8.76 8.94 12.57
CA PHE A 96 -8.89 7.47 12.56
C PHE A 96 -8.51 6.81 13.89
N ARG A 97 -7.98 7.57 14.85
CA ARG A 97 -7.59 7.08 16.18
C ARG A 97 -8.55 7.50 17.31
N SER A 98 -9.51 8.39 17.03
CA SER A 98 -10.48 8.88 18.01
C SER A 98 -11.64 7.91 18.22
#